data_AF-A0A5B7AFH5-F1
#
_entry.id   AF-A0A5B7AFH5-F1
#
_cell.length_a   1.000
_cell.length_b   1.000
_cell.length_c   1.000
_cell.angle_alpha   90.00
_cell.angle_beta   90.00
_cell.angle_gamma   90.00
#
_symmetry.space_group_name_H-M   'P 1'
#
loop_
_entity.id
_entity.type
_entity.pdbx_description
1 polymer ?
#
loop_
_entity_poly.entity_id
_entity_poly.type
_entity_poly.pdbx_seq_one_letter_code
_entity_poly.pdbx_strand_id
1 'polypeptide(L)'
;EICSSNNSCQMLEHNITVSQVKSNESTEDEKMIRKDGQEGNISINGSLFEREADRLLDGLGPRFIDWWRPKPLPVDADLLPEVAPGFKPPFRLCPPNARSKLTDDELTYLRKLALHLPTHFVLGRNRKLQGLAAAILKLWEKCHIAKIALKWGIPNTNNAQMAYELKCLTGGVLLLRNKFFIILYRGKDFLPCAV
;
A
#
# COMPACT_ATOMS: atom_id res chain seq x y z
N GLU A 1 2.40 -49.56 25.54
CA GLU A 1 3.10 -48.88 26.64
C GLU A 1 3.78 -47.62 26.08
N ILE A 2 3.54 -46.45 26.70
CA ILE A 2 4.45 -45.29 26.92
C ILE A 2 5.16 -44.71 25.65
N CYS A 3 5.17 -43.42 25.26
CA CYS A 3 5.26 -42.09 25.89
C CYS A 3 4.92 -41.06 24.78
N SER A 4 4.07 -40.05 24.94
CA SER A 4 4.27 -38.77 25.63
C SER A 4 5.44 -37.88 25.13
N SER A 5 5.04 -36.73 24.58
CA SER A 5 5.54 -35.39 24.88
C SER A 5 6.74 -34.78 24.12
N ASN A 6 6.44 -33.60 23.58
CA ASN A 6 7.24 -32.37 23.58
C ASN A 6 8.53 -32.31 22.75
N ASN A 7 8.47 -31.57 21.64
CA ASN A 7 9.62 -30.86 21.10
C ASN A 7 9.27 -29.38 20.91
N SER A 8 9.61 -28.58 21.93
CA SER A 8 9.91 -27.17 21.80
C SER A 8 11.39 -27.03 21.49
N CYS A 9 11.77 -26.32 20.43
CA CYS A 9 13.15 -25.85 20.30
C CYS A 9 13.15 -24.42 19.75
N GLN A 10 13.97 -23.61 20.39
CA GLN A 10 13.90 -22.17 20.53
C GLN A 10 14.58 -21.41 19.38
N MET A 11 14.35 -20.10 19.43
CA MET A 11 14.79 -19.05 18.50
C MET A 11 16.30 -19.03 18.26
N LEU A 12 16.70 -18.76 17.02
CA LEU A 12 18.05 -18.34 16.65
C LEU A 12 18.06 -16.83 16.47
N GLU A 13 18.71 -16.14 17.41
CA GLU A 13 19.16 -14.76 17.25
C GLU A 13 20.50 -14.75 16.48
N HIS A 14 20.62 -13.91 15.46
CA HIS A 14 21.91 -13.57 14.87
C HIS A 14 22.18 -12.07 15.02
N ASN A 15 23.19 -11.79 15.84
CA ASN A 15 23.71 -10.47 16.18
C ASN A 15 24.57 -9.92 15.03
N ILE A 16 24.30 -8.69 14.59
CA ILE A 16 25.15 -7.96 13.63
C ILE A 16 26.02 -6.97 14.40
N THR A 17 27.32 -7.21 14.37
CA THR A 17 28.39 -6.42 14.97
C THR A 17 28.61 -5.12 14.17
N VAL A 18 28.46 -3.97 14.83
CA VAL A 18 28.78 -2.65 14.27
C VAL A 18 30.21 -2.27 14.68
N SER A 19 31.10 -2.10 13.69
CA SER A 19 32.43 -1.53 13.88
C SER A 19 32.37 0.01 13.83
N GLN A 20 32.95 0.64 14.85
CA GLN A 20 33.09 2.10 14.96
C GLN A 20 34.25 2.60 14.09
N VAL A 21 34.06 3.75 13.43
CA VAL A 21 35.15 4.62 12.97
C VAL A 21 34.92 6.01 13.55
N LYS A 22 35.95 6.56 14.17
CA LYS A 22 35.95 7.79 14.98
C LYS A 22 36.94 8.79 14.38
N SER A 23 36.54 10.04 14.20
CA SER A 23 37.40 11.24 14.16
C SER A 23 36.51 12.48 14.10
N ASN A 24 36.90 13.71 14.44
CA ASN A 24 37.47 14.31 15.65
C ASN A 24 36.85 15.73 15.70
N GLU A 25 36.76 16.34 16.88
CA GLU A 25 36.12 17.64 17.14
C GLU A 25 37.10 18.82 16.92
N SER A 26 36.59 19.97 16.44
CA SER A 26 37.13 21.31 16.77
C SER A 26 36.08 22.42 16.52
N THR A 27 36.26 23.51 17.24
CA THR A 27 35.30 24.51 17.76
C THR A 27 34.94 25.70 16.85
N GLU A 28 33.71 26.20 17.08
CA GLU A 28 33.17 27.60 17.06
C GLU A 28 33.59 28.59 15.94
N ASP A 29 32.62 29.07 15.14
CA ASP A 29 32.10 30.45 15.22
C ASP A 29 30.99 30.82 14.20
N GLU A 30 30.06 31.65 14.70
CA GLU A 30 29.16 32.63 14.04
C GLU A 30 28.05 32.25 13.02
N LYS A 31 26.82 32.16 13.58
CA LYS A 31 25.58 32.88 13.21
C LYS A 31 25.47 33.49 11.79
N MET A 32 24.64 32.87 10.94
CA MET A 32 23.73 33.60 10.03
C MET A 32 22.35 32.95 9.98
N ILE A 33 21.36 33.69 10.51
CA ILE A 33 19.94 33.45 10.29
C ILE A 33 19.59 33.97 8.89
N ARG A 34 19.07 33.12 8.01
CA ARG A 34 18.18 33.51 6.91
C ARG A 34 17.03 32.50 6.82
N LYS A 35 15.81 33.02 6.91
CA LYS A 35 14.53 32.31 6.75
C LYS A 35 14.29 32.01 5.26
N ASP A 36 13.84 30.80 4.93
CA ASP A 36 12.53 30.50 4.34
C ASP A 36 12.53 29.13 3.64
N GLY A 37 11.40 28.42 3.78
CA GLY A 37 11.11 27.16 3.10
C GLY A 37 11.10 25.97 4.05
N GLN A 38 9.93 25.59 4.55
CA GLN A 38 9.70 24.32 5.23
C GLN A 38 10.03 23.16 4.29
N GLU A 39 11.27 22.68 4.29
CA GLU A 39 11.57 21.32 3.88
C GLU A 39 10.97 20.40 4.94
N GLY A 40 9.79 19.87 4.62
CA GLY A 40 9.09 18.93 5.48
C GLY A 40 10.04 17.79 5.85
N ASN A 41 10.36 17.68 7.14
CA ASN A 41 11.09 16.56 7.73
C ASN A 41 10.64 15.25 7.06
N ILE A 42 11.48 14.71 6.17
CA ILE A 42 11.31 13.37 5.61
C ILE A 42 11.50 12.45 6.79
N SER A 43 10.41 11.98 7.39
CA SER A 43 10.47 10.93 8.38
C SER A 43 11.05 9.69 7.67
N ILE A 44 12.33 9.39 7.88
CA ILE A 44 13.03 8.23 7.34
C ILE A 44 12.61 6.96 8.11
N ASN A 45 11.32 6.83 8.43
CA ASN A 45 10.78 5.77 9.29
C ASN A 45 9.88 4.80 8.52
N GLY A 46 10.25 4.52 7.26
CA GLY A 46 9.59 3.52 6.42
C GLY A 46 10.61 2.66 5.67
N SER A 47 10.22 1.44 5.33
CA SER A 47 10.99 0.56 4.46
C SER A 47 11.22 1.22 3.09
N LEU A 48 12.26 0.80 2.34
CA LEU A 48 12.53 1.31 0.99
C LEU A 48 11.29 1.16 0.09
N PHE A 49 10.59 0.03 0.22
CA PHE A 49 9.36 -0.27 -0.50
C PHE A 49 8.25 0.75 -0.22
N GLU A 50 8.03 1.11 1.04
CA GLU A 50 7.01 2.09 1.41
C GLU A 50 7.33 3.49 0.88
N ARG A 51 8.62 3.87 0.86
CA ARG A 51 9.03 5.17 0.29
C ARG A 51 8.83 5.21 -1.21
N GLU A 52 9.18 4.14 -1.93
CA GLU A 52 8.99 4.08 -3.38
C GLU A 52 7.49 4.09 -3.74
N ALA A 53 6.68 3.38 -2.96
CA ALA A 53 5.22 3.43 -3.07
C ALA A 53 4.70 4.85 -2.86
N ASP A 54 5.15 5.52 -1.81
CA ASP A 54 4.71 6.88 -1.48
C ASP A 54 5.11 7.88 -2.57
N ARG A 55 6.33 7.79 -3.10
CA ARG A 55 6.77 8.63 -4.23
C ARG A 55 5.91 8.40 -5.48
N LEU A 56 5.47 7.16 -5.73
CA LEU A 56 4.57 6.87 -6.83
C LEU A 56 3.19 7.51 -6.61
N LEU A 57 2.69 7.51 -5.37
CA LEU A 57 1.40 8.10 -5.03
C LEU A 57 1.35 9.62 -5.28
N ASP A 58 2.48 10.34 -5.15
CA ASP A 58 2.56 11.79 -5.46
C ASP A 58 2.20 12.09 -6.93
N GLY A 59 2.46 11.15 -7.85
CA GLY A 59 2.13 11.30 -9.26
C GLY A 59 0.71 10.88 -9.63
N LEU A 60 -0.04 10.23 -8.74
CA LEU A 60 -1.39 9.71 -9.06
C LEU A 60 -2.50 10.73 -8.83
N GLY A 61 -2.35 11.61 -7.84
CA GLY A 61 -3.36 12.62 -7.55
C GLY A 61 -3.15 13.36 -6.23
N PRO A 62 -4.05 14.30 -5.91
CA PRO A 62 -3.96 15.10 -4.69
C PRO A 62 -4.02 14.22 -3.43
N ARG A 63 -3.22 14.58 -2.42
CA ARG A 63 -3.24 13.91 -1.11
C ARG A 63 -4.45 14.38 -0.29
N PHE A 64 -5.02 13.47 0.50
CA PHE A 64 -6.12 13.76 1.41
C PHE A 64 -5.57 14.39 2.71
N ILE A 65 -5.80 15.70 2.87
CA ILE A 65 -5.19 16.51 3.95
C ILE A 65 -5.81 16.19 5.32
N ASP A 66 -7.11 15.89 5.37
CA ASP A 66 -7.84 15.61 6.63
C ASP A 66 -7.61 14.17 7.15
N TRP A 67 -6.48 13.56 6.79
CA TRP A 67 -6.14 12.21 7.20
C TRP A 67 -5.67 12.18 8.66
N TRP A 68 -6.49 11.56 9.51
CA TRP A 68 -6.28 11.44 10.95
C TRP A 68 -5.20 10.42 11.39
N ARG A 69 -4.67 9.60 10.46
CA ARG A 69 -3.62 8.61 10.74
C ARG A 69 -2.23 9.20 10.39
N PRO A 70 -1.14 8.65 10.95
CA PRO A 70 0.21 9.11 10.64
C PRO A 70 0.52 9.08 9.14
N LYS A 71 1.44 9.96 8.72
CA LYS A 71 1.99 9.99 7.35
C LYS A 71 2.51 8.60 6.94
N PRO A 72 2.45 8.24 5.64
CA PRO A 72 2.11 9.09 4.51
C PRO A 72 0.61 9.39 4.36
N LEU A 73 0.30 10.55 3.77
CA LEU A 73 -1.09 10.93 3.46
C LEU A 73 -1.58 10.11 2.25
N PRO A 74 -2.73 9.45 2.30
CA PRO A 74 -3.28 8.75 1.15
C PRO A 74 -3.73 9.71 0.05
N VAL A 75 -3.84 9.22 -1.18
CA VAL A 75 -4.44 9.97 -2.30
C VAL A 75 -5.97 10.04 -2.12
N ASP A 76 -6.56 11.21 -2.34
CA ASP A 76 -8.02 11.34 -2.35
C ASP A 76 -8.57 10.78 -3.67
N ALA A 77 -9.16 9.58 -3.60
CA ALA A 77 -9.71 8.89 -4.76
C ALA A 77 -10.93 9.61 -5.34
N ASP A 78 -11.62 10.44 -4.55
CA ASP A 78 -12.74 11.22 -5.07
C ASP A 78 -12.24 12.28 -6.07
N LEU A 79 -11.04 12.82 -5.87
CA LEU A 79 -10.47 13.84 -6.75
C LEU A 79 -9.84 13.26 -8.03
N LEU A 80 -9.80 11.93 -8.17
CA LEU A 80 -9.33 11.28 -9.39
C LEU A 80 -10.34 11.41 -10.54
N PRO A 81 -9.89 11.32 -11.80
CA PRO A 81 -10.78 11.37 -12.96
C PRO A 81 -11.89 10.31 -12.89
N GLU A 82 -13.15 10.69 -13.05
CA GLU A 82 -14.26 9.74 -12.95
C GLU A 82 -14.22 8.66 -14.05
N VAL A 83 -13.80 9.06 -15.25
CA VAL A 83 -13.60 8.19 -16.41
C VAL A 83 -12.16 8.38 -16.86
N ALA A 84 -11.41 7.28 -16.96
CA ALA A 84 -10.09 7.27 -17.56
C ALA A 84 -10.26 6.94 -19.06
N PRO A 85 -10.04 7.90 -19.98
CA PRO A 85 -10.18 7.64 -21.42
C PRO A 85 -9.29 6.48 -21.84
N GLY A 86 -9.87 5.48 -22.52
CA GLY A 86 -9.12 4.30 -22.96
C GLY A 86 -8.78 3.30 -21.85
N PHE A 87 -9.38 3.40 -20.66
CA PHE A 87 -9.20 2.40 -19.61
C PHE A 87 -9.55 1.00 -20.13
N LYS A 88 -8.57 0.11 -20.04
CA LYS A 88 -8.73 -1.32 -20.30
C LYS A 88 -8.30 -2.07 -19.05
N PRO A 89 -9.05 -3.12 -18.64
CA PRO A 89 -8.59 -4.02 -17.61
C PRO A 89 -7.17 -4.54 -17.93
N PRO A 90 -6.31 -4.72 -16.93
CA PRO A 90 -4.93 -5.15 -17.17
C PRO A 90 -4.92 -6.54 -17.80
N PHE A 91 -3.96 -6.75 -18.71
CA PHE A 91 -3.69 -8.10 -19.21
C PHE A 91 -3.13 -8.96 -18.08
N ARG A 92 -3.64 -10.19 -17.97
CA ARG A 92 -3.35 -11.11 -16.88
C ARG A 92 -2.98 -12.46 -17.44
N LEU A 93 -1.82 -12.97 -17.03
CA LEU A 93 -1.32 -14.26 -17.47
C LEU A 93 -0.61 -14.95 -16.30
N CYS A 94 -1.06 -16.15 -15.97
CA CYS A 94 -0.34 -16.98 -15.01
C CYS A 94 0.89 -17.61 -15.67
N PRO A 95 2.03 -17.65 -14.96
CA PRO A 95 3.16 -18.46 -15.38
C PRO A 95 2.75 -19.94 -15.59
N PRO A 96 3.39 -20.66 -16.52
CA PRO A 96 3.20 -22.10 -16.67
C PRO A 96 3.42 -22.81 -15.34
N ASN A 97 2.56 -23.78 -15.02
CA ASN A 97 2.58 -24.56 -13.77
C ASN A 97 2.27 -23.78 -12.48
N ALA A 98 1.87 -22.51 -12.55
CA ALA A 98 1.39 -21.74 -11.41
C ALA A 98 -0.14 -21.64 -11.40
N ARG A 99 -0.75 -21.71 -10.21
CA ARG A 99 -2.19 -21.48 -10.04
C ARG A 99 -2.48 -20.00 -9.83
N SER A 100 -3.47 -19.46 -10.55
CA SER A 100 -4.00 -18.10 -10.37
C SER A 100 -4.65 -17.89 -9.01
N LYS A 101 -5.38 -18.90 -8.54
CA LYS A 101 -6.14 -18.86 -7.29
C LYS A 101 -5.21 -18.97 -6.09
N LEU A 102 -5.41 -18.08 -5.12
CA LEU A 102 -4.71 -18.10 -3.85
C LEU A 102 -5.24 -19.23 -2.95
N THR A 103 -4.35 -19.86 -2.19
CA THR A 103 -4.74 -20.78 -1.11
C THR A 103 -5.18 -20.00 0.13
N ASP A 104 -5.85 -20.66 1.08
CA ASP A 104 -6.32 -20.00 2.31
C ASP A 104 -5.16 -19.52 3.20
N ASP A 105 -4.04 -20.25 3.20
CA ASP A 105 -2.80 -19.85 3.89
C ASP A 105 -2.21 -18.57 3.26
N GLU A 106 -2.17 -18.50 1.94
CA GLU A 106 -1.68 -17.31 1.21
C GLU A 106 -2.59 -16.11 1.45
N LEU A 107 -3.91 -16.30 1.43
CA LEU A 107 -4.88 -15.26 1.77
C LEU A 107 -4.66 -14.75 3.19
N THR A 108 -4.44 -15.66 4.14
CA THR A 108 -4.20 -15.30 5.54
C THR A 108 -2.89 -14.54 5.71
N TYR A 109 -1.83 -14.98 5.05
CA TYR A 109 -0.54 -14.31 5.03
C TYR A 109 -0.65 -12.89 4.45
N LEU A 110 -1.29 -12.73 3.29
CA LEU A 110 -1.49 -11.43 2.65
C LEU A 110 -2.35 -10.49 3.49
N ARG A 111 -3.37 -10.99 4.19
CA ARG A 111 -4.17 -10.18 5.14
C ARG A 111 -3.32 -9.67 6.30
N LYS A 112 -2.45 -10.51 6.87
CA LYS A 112 -1.52 -10.12 7.95
C LYS A 112 -0.53 -9.05 7.49
N LEU A 113 0.01 -9.18 6.27
CA LEU A 113 0.85 -8.15 5.66
C LEU A 113 0.10 -6.84 5.47
N ALA A 114 -1.11 -6.89 4.90
CA ALA A 114 -1.90 -5.70 4.59
C ALA A 114 -2.31 -4.87 5.82
N LEU A 115 -2.36 -5.49 7.00
CA LEU A 115 -2.70 -4.80 8.24
C LEU A 115 -1.70 -3.69 8.56
N HIS A 116 -0.41 -3.98 8.40
CA HIS A 116 0.69 -3.09 8.75
C HIS A 116 0.97 -2.03 7.68
N LEU A 117 0.51 -2.26 6.44
CA LEU A 117 0.72 -1.31 5.35
C LEU A 117 0.02 0.04 5.58
N PRO A 118 0.63 1.15 5.12
CA PRO A 118 -0.02 2.44 5.09
C PRO A 118 -1.23 2.42 4.16
N THR A 119 -2.11 3.39 4.35
CA THR A 119 -3.28 3.56 3.47
C THR A 119 -2.84 4.31 2.22
N HIS A 120 -3.20 3.79 1.05
CA HIS A 120 -2.76 4.36 -0.23
C HIS A 120 -3.79 5.33 -0.79
N PHE A 121 -5.08 4.98 -0.68
CA PHE A 121 -6.19 5.76 -1.21
C PHE A 121 -7.27 5.96 -0.15
N VAL A 122 -7.99 7.07 -0.25
CA VAL A 122 -9.22 7.33 0.51
C VAL A 122 -10.35 7.52 -0.48
N LEU A 123 -11.41 6.73 -0.35
CA LEU A 123 -12.58 6.75 -1.23
C LEU A 123 -13.81 7.17 -0.44
N GLY A 124 -14.58 8.12 -0.99
CA GLY A 124 -15.85 8.54 -0.41
C GLY A 124 -17.06 8.22 -1.27
N ARG A 125 -16.93 8.30 -2.60
CA ARG A 125 -18.06 8.09 -3.53
C ARG A 125 -18.22 6.61 -3.94
N ASN A 126 -19.45 6.25 -4.29
CA ASN A 126 -19.82 4.88 -4.71
C ASN A 126 -19.97 4.70 -6.22
N ARG A 127 -19.55 5.68 -7.03
CA ARG A 127 -19.78 5.68 -8.48
C ARG A 127 -18.51 6.03 -9.23
N LYS A 128 -18.40 5.51 -10.46
CA LYS A 128 -17.37 5.83 -11.44
C LYS A 128 -15.95 5.59 -10.90
N LEU A 129 -15.67 4.33 -10.55
CA LEU A 129 -14.41 3.93 -9.92
C LEU A 129 -13.27 3.67 -10.93
N GLN A 130 -13.44 4.09 -12.19
CA GLN A 130 -12.47 3.81 -13.25
C GLN A 130 -11.14 4.55 -13.05
N GLY A 131 -11.15 5.83 -12.67
CA GLY A 131 -9.92 6.55 -12.36
C GLY A 131 -9.17 5.97 -11.17
N LEU A 132 -9.91 5.60 -10.12
CA LEU A 132 -9.32 4.89 -8.98
C LEU A 132 -8.75 3.53 -9.41
N ALA A 133 -9.46 2.78 -10.25
CA ALA A 133 -8.94 1.52 -10.79
C ALA A 133 -7.63 1.75 -11.56
N ALA A 134 -7.55 2.76 -12.44
CA ALA A 134 -6.33 3.10 -13.16
C ALA A 134 -5.18 3.47 -12.21
N ALA A 135 -5.45 4.26 -11.17
CA ALA A 135 -4.47 4.60 -10.14
C ALA A 135 -3.98 3.37 -9.35
N ILE A 136 -4.88 2.42 -9.04
CA ILE A 136 -4.52 1.14 -8.40
C ILE A 136 -3.61 0.31 -9.31
N LEU A 137 -3.90 0.24 -10.61
CA LEU A 137 -3.05 -0.48 -11.57
C LEU A 137 -1.65 0.11 -11.62
N LYS A 138 -1.54 1.46 -11.60
CA LYS A 138 -0.24 2.14 -11.50
C LYS A 138 0.48 1.88 -10.19
N LEU A 139 -0.24 1.90 -9.07
CA LEU A 139 0.32 1.50 -7.77
C LEU A 139 0.86 0.06 -7.81
N TRP A 140 0.21 -0.85 -8.53
CA TRP A 140 0.63 -2.25 -8.61
C TRP A 140 1.93 -2.50 -9.37
N GLU A 141 2.46 -1.51 -10.07
CA GLU A 141 3.80 -1.58 -10.67
C GLU A 141 4.90 -1.63 -9.61
N LYS A 142 4.67 -1.00 -8.44
CA LYS A 142 5.62 -0.96 -7.33
C LYS A 142 5.14 -1.76 -6.13
N CYS A 143 3.83 -1.88 -5.92
CA CYS A 143 3.24 -2.51 -4.76
C CYS A 143 2.40 -3.74 -5.07
N HIS A 144 2.30 -4.68 -4.13
CA HIS A 144 1.49 -5.89 -4.32
C HIS A 144 0.05 -5.74 -3.83
N ILE A 145 -0.16 -4.88 -2.83
CA ILE A 145 -1.41 -4.72 -2.11
C ILE A 145 -1.83 -3.25 -2.21
N ALA A 146 -3.09 -3.02 -2.58
CA ALA A 146 -3.72 -1.71 -2.52
C ALA A 146 -4.66 -1.67 -1.31
N LYS A 147 -4.40 -0.72 -0.41
CA LYS A 147 -5.22 -0.47 0.79
C LYS A 147 -5.98 0.83 0.62
N ILE A 148 -7.30 0.72 0.57
CA ILE A 148 -8.22 1.82 0.30
C ILE A 148 -9.05 2.03 1.57
N ALA A 149 -8.95 3.21 2.17
CA ALA A 149 -9.81 3.62 3.26
C ALA A 149 -11.11 4.20 2.73
N LEU A 150 -12.19 4.03 3.47
CA LEU A 150 -13.49 4.60 3.17
C LEU A 150 -13.73 5.80 4.09
N LYS A 151 -14.14 6.93 3.52
CA LYS A 151 -14.52 8.12 4.30
C LYS A 151 -15.74 7.80 5.18
N TRP A 152 -15.70 8.21 6.44
CA TRP A 152 -16.81 8.00 7.37
C TRP A 152 -17.96 8.98 7.07
N GLY A 153 -19.20 8.56 7.31
CA GLY A 153 -20.35 9.47 7.36
C GLY A 153 -20.94 9.83 6.00
N ILE A 154 -20.50 9.17 4.93
CA ILE A 154 -21.07 9.38 3.60
C ILE A 154 -22.33 8.52 3.44
N PRO A 155 -23.50 9.15 3.25
CA PRO A 155 -24.76 8.43 3.10
C PRO A 155 -24.77 7.61 1.80
N ASN A 156 -25.58 6.55 1.76
CA ASN A 156 -25.78 5.67 0.60
C ASN A 156 -24.51 4.98 0.09
N THR A 157 -23.59 4.67 1.01
CA THR A 157 -22.35 3.96 0.69
C THR A 157 -22.51 2.45 0.76
N ASN A 158 -22.40 1.79 -0.41
CA ASN A 158 -22.46 0.34 -0.51
C ASN A 158 -21.06 -0.23 -0.76
N ASN A 159 -20.39 -0.56 0.33
CA ASN A 159 -19.04 -1.12 0.31
C ASN A 159 -18.95 -2.45 -0.45
N ALA A 160 -20.05 -3.23 -0.50
CA ALA A 160 -20.09 -4.46 -1.28
C ALA A 160 -19.96 -4.16 -2.77
N GLN A 161 -20.75 -3.21 -3.25
CA GLN A 161 -20.77 -2.80 -4.64
C GLN A 161 -19.43 -2.18 -5.06
N MET A 162 -18.88 -1.26 -4.26
CA MET A 162 -17.57 -0.65 -4.57
C MET A 162 -16.45 -1.68 -4.62
N ALA A 163 -16.40 -2.60 -3.65
CA ALA A 163 -15.38 -3.64 -3.63
C ALA A 163 -15.51 -4.59 -4.84
N TYR A 164 -16.74 -4.92 -5.23
CA TYR A 164 -17.01 -5.75 -6.40
C TYR A 164 -16.62 -5.04 -7.70
N GLU A 165 -17.02 -3.78 -7.87
CA GLU A 165 -16.69 -2.97 -9.05
C GLU A 165 -15.17 -2.81 -9.20
N LEU A 166 -14.46 -2.45 -8.11
CA LEU A 166 -13.01 -2.35 -8.12
C LEU A 166 -12.35 -3.69 -8.45
N LYS A 167 -12.86 -4.80 -7.91
CA LYS A 167 -12.37 -6.15 -8.24
C LYS A 167 -12.54 -6.43 -9.74
N CYS A 168 -13.69 -6.11 -10.32
CA CYS A 168 -13.96 -6.32 -11.74
C CYS A 168 -13.10 -5.42 -12.64
N LEU A 169 -12.98 -4.14 -12.33
CA LEU A 169 -12.20 -3.18 -13.13
C LEU A 169 -10.71 -3.49 -13.12
N THR A 170 -10.18 -3.83 -11.94
CA THR A 170 -8.76 -4.10 -11.77
C THR A 170 -8.38 -5.55 -12.07
N GLY A 171 -9.34 -6.49 -11.96
CA GLY A 171 -9.11 -7.93 -12.00
C GLY A 171 -8.36 -8.48 -10.78
N GLY A 172 -8.20 -7.68 -9.71
CA GLY A 172 -7.49 -8.08 -8.50
C GLY A 172 -8.26 -9.07 -7.63
N VAL A 173 -7.60 -9.56 -6.58
CA VAL A 173 -8.19 -10.43 -5.57
C VAL A 173 -8.59 -9.63 -4.34
N LEU A 174 -9.85 -9.71 -3.93
CA LEU A 174 -10.34 -9.08 -2.71
C LEU A 174 -9.85 -9.83 -1.47
N LEU A 175 -9.00 -9.20 -0.68
CA LEU A 175 -8.45 -9.79 0.56
C LEU A 175 -9.35 -9.52 1.76
N LEU A 176 -9.77 -8.27 1.92
CA LEU A 176 -10.58 -7.79 3.04
C LEU A 176 -11.58 -6.74 2.54
N ARG A 177 -12.81 -6.87 3.01
CA ARG A 177 -13.87 -5.87 2.87
C ARG A 177 -14.46 -5.59 4.24
N ASN A 178 -14.35 -4.36 4.70
CA ASN A 178 -14.92 -3.89 5.96
C ASN A 178 -15.68 -2.56 5.74
N LYS A 179 -16.29 -2.02 6.80
CA LYS A 179 -16.89 -0.68 6.83
C LYS A 179 -15.88 0.42 6.52
N PHE A 180 -14.62 0.22 6.91
CA PHE A 180 -13.57 1.24 6.85
C PHE A 180 -12.53 1.02 5.75
N PHE A 181 -12.36 -0.23 5.30
CA PHE A 181 -11.27 -0.56 4.38
C PHE A 181 -11.72 -1.56 3.32
N ILE A 182 -11.22 -1.35 2.11
CA ILE A 182 -11.19 -2.33 1.02
C ILE A 182 -9.71 -2.60 0.73
N ILE A 183 -9.32 -3.87 0.78
CA ILE A 183 -7.95 -4.30 0.53
C ILE A 183 -7.95 -5.25 -0.67
N LEU A 184 -7.21 -4.87 -1.70
CA LEU A 184 -7.05 -5.64 -2.93
C LEU A 184 -5.61 -6.09 -3.09
N TYR A 185 -5.43 -7.30 -3.57
CA TYR A 185 -4.16 -7.83 -4.00
C TYR A 185 -4.11 -7.90 -5.52
N ARG A 186 -2.97 -7.56 -6.11
CA ARG A 186 -2.81 -7.50 -7.58
C ARG A 186 -3.06 -8.83 -8.28
N GLY A 187 -2.75 -9.96 -7.63
CA GLY A 187 -2.78 -11.30 -8.23
C GLY A 187 -1.37 -11.81 -8.59
N LYS A 188 -1.21 -13.13 -8.68
CA LYS A 188 0.06 -13.75 -9.13
C LYS A 188 0.26 -13.64 -10.65
N ASP A 189 -0.81 -13.30 -11.35
CA ASP A 189 -0.98 -13.20 -12.80
C ASP A 189 -0.86 -11.77 -13.32
N PHE A 190 -0.61 -10.81 -12.44
CA PHE A 190 -0.50 -9.41 -12.83
C PHE A 190 0.82 -9.17 -13.56
N LEU A 191 0.70 -8.74 -14.80
CA LEU A 191 1.80 -8.24 -15.60
C LEU A 191 1.67 -6.71 -15.69
N PRO A 192 2.71 -5.94 -15.32
CA PRO A 192 2.68 -4.50 -15.57
C PRO A 192 2.55 -4.30 -17.08
N CYS A 193 1.65 -3.40 -17.49
CA CYS A 193 1.53 -3.07 -18.90
C CYS A 193 2.87 -2.45 -19.33
N ALA A 194 3.65 -3.17 -20.14
CA ALA A 194 4.82 -2.60 -20.77
C ALA A 194 4.34 -1.41 -21.62
N VAL A 195 4.84 -0.22 -21.28
CA VAL A 195 4.63 1.01 -22.04
C VAL A 195 5.44 0.93 -23.32
#